data_AF-A0AA96V3R7-F1
#
_entry.id   AF-A0AA96V3R7-F1
#
_cell.length_a   1.000
_cell.length_b   1.000
_cell.length_c   1.000
_cell.angle_alpha   90.00
_cell.angle_beta   90.00
_cell.angle_gamma   90.00
#
_symmetry.space_group_name_H-M   'P 1'
#
loop_
_entity.id
_entity.type
_entity.pdbx_description
1 polymer ?
#
loop_
_entity_poly.entity_id
_entity_poly.type
_entity_poly.pdbx_seq_one_letter_code
_entity_poly.pdbx_strand_id
1 'polypeptide(L)'
;MSEITKKTKPITFQVMGILFLMAAVLITGSVILSFLFSHANGFGFYGVLHDHEPPSEGNDISGYIQMSTHDGQVLSSVEGPIPVADVTPGSDSSNEKLEFKDSDDSVYYSQTFHWEFEGDQWSYTVYIPEDSYTYFKSKSHTRNDYEQYALSDYDRACIRQIADTLTVQGQENNYTQKEIALNAIAFVQSIPYASDLSTTGYDEYPRYPVETLVDGYGDCEDSAILGAAILNEMGFEVALLEFPHHMALGLKSDGTKTKTISDGTHHYEYVETTTTDFEVGEIPSNVDIDQVTIHPMVQVPKMSATLTYKPVAFDLEFVYYKVEADLKNKGPGLAENVCAHFFVEVNPDSGEIYPPDFDIAIGNLSEDGTGYASTTLRVPRGEEAKIALTVHGDTFDPVTLKTEILHDD
;
A
#
# COMPACT_ATOMS: atom_id res chain seq x y z
N MET A 1 1.70 -39.85 -59.24
CA MET A 1 0.44 -40.55 -58.90
C MET A 1 0.11 -40.15 -57.47
N SER A 2 -0.92 -39.39 -57.13
CA SER A 2 -2.11 -38.90 -57.84
C SER A 2 -2.53 -37.56 -57.23
N GLU A 3 -2.90 -36.61 -58.09
CA GLU A 3 -3.61 -35.36 -57.78
C GLU A 3 -5.03 -35.58 -57.24
N ILE A 4 -5.63 -34.53 -56.66
CA ILE A 4 -7.03 -34.02 -56.81
C ILE A 4 -7.19 -32.85 -55.79
N THR A 5 -6.92 -31.59 -56.17
CA THR A 5 -7.80 -30.50 -56.68
C THR A 5 -8.79 -29.82 -55.70
N LYS A 6 -8.43 -28.58 -55.34
CA LYS A 6 -9.17 -27.29 -55.31
C LYS A 6 -10.70 -27.27 -55.15
N LYS A 7 -11.18 -26.37 -54.27
CA LYS A 7 -12.14 -25.30 -54.64
C LYS A 7 -12.18 -24.13 -53.64
N THR A 8 -11.83 -22.94 -54.12
CA THR A 8 -12.19 -21.62 -53.59
C THR A 8 -13.45 -21.11 -54.29
N LYS A 9 -14.28 -20.29 -53.62
CA LYS A 9 -14.81 -19.00 -54.15
C LYS A 9 -15.66 -18.20 -53.12
N PRO A 10 -15.81 -16.87 -53.31
CA PRO A 10 -16.24 -15.86 -52.34
C PRO A 10 -17.67 -15.30 -52.59
N ILE A 11 -18.23 -14.52 -51.64
CA ILE A 11 -19.52 -13.79 -51.75
C ILE A 11 -19.40 -12.50 -50.89
N THR A 12 -18.96 -11.37 -51.45
CA THR A 12 -19.67 -10.18 -52.02
C THR A 12 -19.99 -9.04 -51.04
N PHE A 13 -19.39 -7.89 -51.36
CA PHE A 13 -19.75 -6.52 -51.00
C PHE A 13 -21.22 -6.17 -51.31
N GLN A 14 -21.85 -5.36 -50.46
CA GLN A 14 -22.97 -4.52 -50.87
C GLN A 14 -22.78 -3.09 -50.34
N VAL A 15 -22.78 -2.17 -51.29
CA VAL A 15 -22.67 -0.72 -51.18
C VAL A 15 -24.08 -0.13 -51.15
N MET A 16 -24.37 0.77 -50.20
CA MET A 16 -25.39 1.83 -50.28
C MET A 16 -25.05 2.80 -49.14
N GLY A 17 -24.73 4.09 -49.30
CA GLY A 17 -24.92 5.00 -50.40
C GLY A 17 -26.02 6.01 -50.08
N ILE A 18 -25.59 7.24 -49.71
CA ILE A 18 -26.30 8.53 -49.82
C ILE A 18 -27.24 8.83 -48.60
N LEU A 19 -27.11 9.92 -47.82
CA LEU A 19 -27.29 11.33 -48.22
C LEU A 19 -26.65 12.33 -47.22
N PHE A 20 -25.96 13.32 -47.80
CA PHE A 20 -25.57 14.62 -47.25
C PHE A 20 -26.79 15.48 -46.88
N LEU A 21 -26.71 16.28 -45.81
CA LEU A 21 -27.13 17.68 -45.87
C LEU A 21 -26.30 18.56 -44.92
N MET A 22 -25.69 19.59 -45.49
CA MET A 22 -24.95 20.66 -44.82
C MET A 22 -25.86 21.86 -44.48
N ALA A 23 -25.33 22.71 -43.59
CA ALA A 23 -25.41 24.18 -43.54
C ALA A 23 -26.56 24.84 -42.75
N ALA A 24 -26.21 25.25 -41.52
CA ALA A 24 -25.93 26.63 -41.09
C ALA A 24 -26.86 27.81 -41.47
N VAL A 25 -26.80 28.80 -40.55
CA VAL A 25 -27.02 30.27 -40.68
C VAL A 25 -28.36 30.79 -40.12
N LEU A 26 -28.34 31.44 -38.95
CA LEU A 26 -28.42 32.91 -38.81
C LEU A 26 -28.42 33.41 -37.35
N ILE A 27 -27.57 34.41 -37.13
CA ILE A 27 -27.41 35.30 -35.99
C ILE A 27 -28.40 36.47 -36.11
N THR A 28 -29.03 36.89 -35.00
CA THR A 28 -29.40 38.28 -34.61
C THR A 28 -29.83 38.22 -33.13
N GLY A 29 -29.41 39.01 -32.14
CA GLY A 29 -28.85 40.37 -32.12
C GLY A 29 -29.81 41.33 -31.37
N SER A 30 -29.30 42.04 -30.35
CA SER A 30 -29.87 43.21 -29.62
C SER A 30 -30.75 42.91 -28.39
N VAL A 31 -30.35 43.15 -27.13
CA VAL A 31 -30.03 44.42 -26.39
C VAL A 31 -31.26 45.33 -26.23
N ILE A 32 -31.63 45.69 -24.97
CA ILE A 32 -31.88 47.08 -24.45
C ILE A 32 -32.71 47.13 -23.12
N LEU A 33 -32.13 47.86 -22.16
CA LEU A 33 -32.65 48.71 -21.05
C LEU A 33 -33.53 48.18 -19.88
N SER A 34 -32.88 48.17 -18.70
CA SER A 34 -33.08 49.07 -17.53
C SER A 34 -34.41 49.83 -17.36
N PHE A 35 -34.98 49.78 -16.15
CA PHE A 35 -35.50 50.98 -15.44
C PHE A 35 -35.53 50.80 -13.91
N LEU A 36 -35.14 51.89 -13.24
CA LEU A 36 -35.06 52.16 -11.81
C LEU A 36 -36.43 52.19 -11.10
N PHE A 37 -36.42 51.96 -9.78
CA PHE A 37 -37.06 52.90 -8.84
C PHE A 37 -36.37 52.89 -7.45
N SER A 38 -35.86 54.07 -7.09
CA SER A 38 -35.48 54.49 -5.75
C SER A 38 -36.73 54.84 -4.94
N HIS A 39 -36.72 54.67 -3.61
CA HIS A 39 -37.34 55.60 -2.67
C HIS A 39 -36.56 55.61 -1.33
N ALA A 40 -36.27 56.83 -0.89
CA ALA A 40 -35.48 57.22 0.27
C ALA A 40 -36.31 57.37 1.55
N ASN A 41 -35.62 57.40 2.70
CA ASN A 41 -35.81 58.24 3.91
C ASN A 41 -34.81 57.70 4.95
N GLY A 42 -33.82 58.39 5.51
CA GLY A 42 -33.63 59.81 5.77
C GLY A 42 -33.71 60.05 7.28
N PHE A 43 -32.58 60.20 7.99
CA PHE A 43 -32.40 61.04 9.20
C PHE A 43 -30.91 61.04 9.59
N GLY A 44 -30.31 62.22 9.64
CA GLY A 44 -28.91 62.43 10.01
C GLY A 44 -28.73 63.03 11.40
N PHE A 45 -27.50 63.00 11.91
CA PHE A 45 -26.94 64.02 12.81
C PHE A 45 -25.41 64.09 12.65
N TYR A 46 -24.90 65.31 12.84
CA TYR A 46 -23.56 65.83 12.59
C TYR A 46 -22.41 65.20 13.42
N GLY A 47 -21.21 65.13 12.81
CA GLY A 47 -19.94 64.88 13.52
C GLY A 47 -18.70 65.05 12.63
N VAL A 48 -18.20 66.30 12.57
CA VAL A 48 -16.85 66.81 12.24
C VAL A 48 -15.81 65.91 11.55
N LEU A 49 -15.29 66.43 10.43
CA LEU A 49 -14.15 65.98 9.61
C LEU A 49 -12.84 65.84 10.41
N HIS A 50 -12.12 64.74 10.17
CA HIS A 50 -10.66 64.74 10.03
C HIS A 50 -10.25 63.68 9.01
N ASP A 51 -9.52 64.12 7.99
CA ASP A 51 -8.95 63.32 6.90
C ASP A 51 -8.12 62.15 7.42
N HIS A 52 -8.31 60.96 6.84
CA HIS A 52 -7.26 59.99 6.50
C HIS A 52 -7.86 58.91 5.59
N GLU A 53 -7.40 58.82 4.35
CA GLU A 53 -7.67 57.69 3.44
C GLU A 53 -7.08 56.38 3.99
N PRO A 54 -7.79 55.25 3.81
CA PRO A 54 -7.13 54.01 3.38
C PRO A 54 -7.92 53.24 2.30
N PRO A 55 -7.29 52.23 1.66
CA PRO A 55 -7.62 51.78 0.31
C PRO A 55 -8.62 50.62 0.22
N SER A 56 -9.29 50.57 -0.94
CA SER A 56 -9.94 49.45 -1.67
C SER A 56 -10.36 48.18 -0.91
N GLU A 57 -11.68 47.98 -0.87
CA GLU A 57 -12.41 46.76 -0.52
C GLU A 57 -12.08 45.58 -1.45
N GLY A 58 -11.75 44.43 -0.86
CA GLY A 58 -11.94 43.11 -1.47
C GLY A 58 -12.99 42.37 -0.63
N ASN A 59 -14.06 41.91 -1.29
CA ASN A 59 -15.13 41.13 -0.67
C ASN A 59 -14.61 39.76 -0.23
N ASP A 60 -14.73 39.46 1.06
CA ASP A 60 -14.62 38.10 1.59
C ASP A 60 -15.91 37.77 2.36
N ILE A 61 -16.53 36.66 1.96
CA ILE A 61 -17.80 36.13 2.49
C ILE A 61 -17.44 34.99 3.45
N SER A 62 -17.35 35.31 4.75
CA SER A 62 -17.03 34.33 5.79
C SER A 62 -18.25 33.51 6.18
N GLY A 63 -18.13 32.18 6.04
CA GLY A 63 -18.99 31.19 6.68
C GLY A 63 -18.58 30.95 8.14
N TYR A 64 -19.56 30.72 9.01
CA TYR A 64 -19.37 30.49 10.45
C TYR A 64 -18.91 29.05 10.75
N ILE A 65 -17.86 28.87 11.56
CA ILE A 65 -17.56 27.61 12.25
C ILE A 65 -18.00 27.75 13.72
N GLN A 66 -18.95 26.92 14.16
CA GLN A 66 -19.24 26.73 15.58
C GLN A 66 -18.32 25.64 16.15
N MET A 67 -17.60 25.96 17.23
CA MET A 67 -16.92 24.98 18.06
C MET A 67 -17.67 24.86 19.40
N SER A 68 -17.91 23.63 19.85
CA SER A 68 -18.41 23.34 21.19
C SER A 68 -17.53 22.30 21.87
N THR A 69 -17.07 22.58 23.09
CA THR A 69 -16.47 21.59 24.00
C THR A 69 -17.54 21.00 24.91
N HIS A 70 -17.30 19.78 25.40
CA HIS A 70 -18.19 19.03 26.27
C HIS A 70 -18.13 19.57 27.71
N ASP A 71 -18.65 20.78 27.91
CA ASP A 71 -19.23 21.28 29.16
C ASP A 71 -19.68 22.73 28.93
N GLY A 72 -20.98 22.89 28.66
CA GLY A 72 -21.56 24.17 28.28
C GLY A 72 -21.44 25.25 29.37
N GLN A 73 -20.54 26.22 29.16
CA GLN A 73 -20.62 27.55 29.76
C GLN A 73 -20.17 28.63 28.77
N VAL A 74 -20.95 29.71 28.69
CA VAL A 74 -20.70 30.91 27.87
C VAL A 74 -19.87 31.91 28.67
N LEU A 75 -18.79 32.45 28.10
CA LEU A 75 -18.12 33.66 28.59
C LEU A 75 -17.77 34.62 27.43
N SER A 76 -17.78 35.91 27.79
CA SER A 76 -17.86 37.13 27.00
C SER A 76 -16.68 37.48 26.07
N SER A 77 -17.00 38.28 25.06
CA SER A 77 -16.14 38.89 24.02
C SER A 77 -15.02 39.79 24.55
N VAL A 78 -13.80 39.61 24.01
CA VAL A 78 -12.71 40.61 24.01
C VAL A 78 -12.03 40.58 22.63
N GLU A 79 -11.94 41.74 21.99
CA GLU A 79 -11.20 41.97 20.74
C GLU A 79 -9.67 41.96 21.00
N GLY A 80 -8.93 41.23 20.17
CA GLY A 80 -7.46 41.15 20.20
C GLY A 80 -6.92 40.61 18.86
N PRO A 81 -5.65 40.88 18.52
CA PRO A 81 -5.13 40.65 17.17
C PRO A 81 -5.12 39.16 16.81
N ILE A 82 -5.37 38.88 15.53
CA ILE A 82 -5.43 37.55 14.90
C ILE A 82 -4.23 36.69 15.32
N PRO A 83 -4.42 35.54 15.97
CA PRO A 83 -3.37 34.53 16.06
C PRO A 83 -3.26 33.82 14.71
N VAL A 84 -2.02 33.78 14.22
CA VAL A 84 -1.56 32.97 13.08
C VAL A 84 -2.02 31.52 13.27
N ALA A 85 -2.42 30.85 12.18
CA ALA A 85 -2.82 29.44 12.19
C ALA A 85 -1.77 28.58 12.92
N ASP A 86 -2.21 27.86 13.96
CA ASP A 86 -1.44 26.78 14.55
C ASP A 86 -1.50 25.59 13.57
N VAL A 87 -0.53 25.57 12.66
CA VAL A 87 0.02 24.29 12.20
C VAL A 87 0.87 23.84 13.36
N THR A 88 0.52 22.77 14.07
CA THR A 88 1.48 22.10 14.95
C THR A 88 2.53 21.45 14.05
N PRO A 89 3.77 21.95 13.98
CA PRO A 89 4.84 21.13 13.47
C PRO A 89 5.15 20.13 14.59
N GLY A 90 5.20 18.84 14.30
CA GLY A 90 5.94 17.93 15.15
C GLY A 90 7.40 18.36 15.11
N SER A 91 7.81 19.29 15.98
CA SER A 91 9.18 19.74 16.09
C SER A 91 9.99 18.67 16.81
N ASP A 92 11.04 18.25 16.11
CA ASP A 92 12.06 17.31 16.52
C ASP A 92 12.83 17.75 17.78
N SER A 93 13.30 16.74 18.52
CA SER A 93 14.26 16.78 19.63
C SER A 93 13.82 17.38 20.99
N SER A 94 13.21 16.53 21.82
CA SER A 94 13.80 16.31 23.13
C SER A 94 14.39 14.91 23.14
N ASN A 95 15.66 14.85 23.51
CA ASN A 95 16.40 13.66 23.88
C ASN A 95 15.76 13.04 25.14
N GLU A 96 14.52 12.57 25.02
CA GLU A 96 14.02 11.52 25.89
C GLU A 96 14.80 10.29 25.45
N LYS A 97 15.92 10.07 26.13
CA LYS A 97 16.39 8.73 26.43
C LYS A 97 15.13 7.93 26.73
N LEU A 98 14.69 7.13 25.75
CA LEU A 98 13.82 6.00 25.98
C LEU A 98 14.54 5.21 27.06
N GLU A 99 14.21 5.48 28.31
CA GLU A 99 14.40 4.49 29.36
C GLU A 99 13.45 3.38 28.96
N PHE A 100 13.97 2.49 28.11
CA PHE A 100 13.60 1.09 28.14
C PHE A 100 13.56 0.76 29.62
N LYS A 101 12.34 0.65 30.14
CA LYS A 101 12.14 -0.14 31.34
C LYS A 101 12.68 -1.51 30.94
N ASP A 102 13.85 -1.85 31.48
CA ASP A 102 14.24 -3.23 31.73
C ASP A 102 13.14 -3.84 32.62
N SER A 103 12.00 -4.17 32.02
CA SER A 103 11.24 -5.34 32.42
C SER A 103 11.76 -6.46 31.53
N ASP A 104 12.90 -7.00 31.94
CA ASP A 104 13.52 -8.25 31.49
C ASP A 104 12.57 -9.42 31.80
N ASP A 105 11.41 -9.43 31.13
CA ASP A 105 10.37 -10.46 31.14
C ASP A 105 9.96 -10.82 29.69
N SER A 106 10.72 -10.36 28.69
CA SER A 106 10.52 -10.78 27.30
C SER A 106 10.83 -12.28 27.18
N VAL A 107 9.80 -13.07 26.91
CA VAL A 107 9.91 -14.50 26.67
C VAL A 107 10.39 -14.72 25.24
N TYR A 108 11.33 -15.65 25.07
CA TYR A 108 11.89 -16.01 23.76
C TYR A 108 11.66 -17.49 23.49
N TYR A 109 11.31 -17.79 22.24
CA TYR A 109 11.60 -19.10 21.67
C TYR A 109 13.10 -19.18 21.36
N SER A 110 13.67 -20.37 21.51
CA SER A 110 15.03 -20.64 21.10
C SER A 110 15.08 -21.95 20.33
N GLN A 111 15.63 -21.90 19.13
CA GLN A 111 15.77 -23.07 18.27
C GLN A 111 17.23 -23.18 17.81
N THR A 112 17.80 -24.39 17.92
CA THR A 112 19.18 -24.66 17.50
C THR A 112 19.20 -25.44 16.21
N PHE A 113 19.84 -24.87 15.19
CA PHE A 113 20.05 -25.48 13.89
C PHE A 113 21.46 -26.04 13.78
N HIS A 114 21.62 -27.09 12.98
CA HIS A 114 22.89 -27.74 12.73
C HIS A 114 22.98 -28.08 11.26
N TRP A 115 24.08 -27.71 10.60
CA TRP A 115 24.28 -27.97 9.18
C TRP A 115 25.76 -28.22 8.89
N GLU A 116 26.03 -28.77 7.73
CA GLU A 116 27.39 -28.98 7.22
C GLU A 116 27.60 -28.10 5.99
N PHE A 117 28.76 -27.47 5.90
CA PHE A 117 29.14 -26.71 4.71
C PHE A 117 30.67 -26.74 4.53
N GLU A 118 31.13 -27.08 3.32
CA GLU A 118 32.56 -27.23 2.97
C GLU A 118 33.35 -28.14 3.94
N GLY A 119 32.68 -29.16 4.50
CA GLY A 119 33.26 -30.12 5.45
C GLY A 119 33.30 -29.65 6.90
N ASP A 120 32.89 -28.42 7.18
CA ASP A 120 32.75 -27.87 8.53
C ASP A 120 31.34 -28.10 9.08
N GLN A 121 31.26 -28.41 10.37
CA GLN A 121 29.99 -28.57 11.10
C GLN A 121 29.64 -27.27 11.81
N TRP A 122 28.48 -26.74 11.50
CA TRP A 122 27.98 -25.49 12.05
C TRP A 122 26.82 -25.73 13.00
N SER A 123 26.69 -24.84 13.97
CA SER A 123 25.54 -24.79 14.88
C SER A 123 25.23 -23.35 15.24
N TYR A 124 23.95 -23.00 15.24
CA TYR A 124 23.49 -21.68 15.62
C TYR A 124 22.15 -21.77 16.34
N THR A 125 22.05 -21.06 17.47
CA THR A 125 20.80 -20.91 18.22
C THR A 125 20.20 -19.55 17.89
N VAL A 126 19.03 -19.56 17.28
CA VAL A 126 18.22 -18.36 17.05
C VAL A 126 17.37 -18.10 18.29
N TYR A 127 17.27 -16.84 18.70
CA TYR A 127 16.38 -16.38 19.78
C TYR A 127 15.32 -15.47 19.17
N ILE A 128 14.05 -15.84 19.31
CA ILE A 128 12.92 -15.16 18.68
C ILE A 128 11.94 -14.70 19.77
N PRO A 129 11.64 -13.39 19.88
CA PRO A 129 10.63 -12.91 20.84
C PRO A 129 9.28 -13.61 20.62
N GLU A 130 8.63 -14.07 21.69
CA GLU A 130 7.31 -14.72 21.63
C GLU A 130 6.25 -13.80 20.98
N ASP A 131 6.34 -12.50 21.24
CA ASP A 131 5.45 -11.50 20.64
C ASP A 131 5.61 -11.40 19.12
N SER A 132 6.81 -11.61 18.59
CA SER A 132 7.06 -11.64 17.14
C SER A 132 6.38 -12.86 16.50
N TYR A 133 6.59 -14.05 17.07
CA TYR A 133 5.91 -15.26 16.61
C TYR A 133 4.38 -15.10 16.68
N THR A 134 3.85 -14.63 17.82
CA THR A 134 2.41 -14.40 18.01
C THR A 134 1.85 -13.39 17.01
N TYR A 135 2.60 -12.33 16.72
CA TYR A 135 2.24 -11.34 15.71
C TYR A 135 2.07 -11.99 14.34
N PHE A 136 3.05 -12.77 13.86
CA PHE A 136 2.94 -13.42 12.55
C PHE A 136 1.90 -14.54 12.52
N LYS A 137 1.69 -15.30 13.61
CA LYS A 137 0.54 -16.23 13.72
C LYS A 137 -0.81 -15.55 13.52
N SER A 138 -0.92 -14.26 13.85
CA SER A 138 -2.16 -13.48 13.71
C SER A 138 -2.34 -12.83 12.33
N LYS A 139 -1.28 -12.84 11.51
CA LYS A 139 -1.32 -12.30 10.14
C LYS A 139 -2.07 -13.24 9.20
N SER A 140 -2.26 -12.78 7.98
CA SER A 140 -2.93 -13.54 6.92
C SER A 140 -1.93 -14.49 6.27
N HIS A 141 -2.26 -15.77 6.20
CA HIS A 141 -1.47 -16.82 5.53
C HIS A 141 -2.12 -17.19 4.20
N THR A 142 -2.30 -16.19 3.34
CA THR A 142 -2.90 -16.37 2.01
C THR A 142 -1.84 -16.60 0.96
N ARG A 143 -2.16 -17.41 -0.05
CA ARG A 143 -1.31 -17.78 -1.19
C ARG A 143 -1.09 -16.67 -2.23
N ASN A 144 -0.99 -15.43 -1.79
CA ASN A 144 -0.75 -14.26 -2.64
C ASN A 144 0.41 -13.47 -2.07
N ASP A 145 1.15 -12.78 -2.93
CA ASP A 145 2.21 -11.84 -2.55
C ASP A 145 3.29 -12.52 -1.65
N TYR A 146 3.75 -13.72 -2.04
CA TYR A 146 4.67 -14.55 -1.25
C TYR A 146 5.96 -13.82 -0.85
N GLU A 147 6.49 -13.00 -1.75
CA GLU A 147 7.67 -12.19 -1.52
C GLU A 147 7.50 -11.20 -0.37
N GLN A 148 6.25 -10.78 -0.07
CA GLN A 148 5.96 -9.88 1.04
C GLN A 148 6.16 -10.54 2.41
N TYR A 149 6.08 -11.89 2.50
CA TYR A 149 6.40 -12.63 3.73
C TYR A 149 7.89 -12.51 4.08
N ALA A 150 8.75 -12.50 3.07
CA ALA A 150 10.19 -12.40 3.24
C ALA A 150 10.69 -10.96 3.50
N LEU A 151 9.79 -9.98 3.48
CA LEU A 151 10.13 -8.55 3.44
C LEU A 151 9.48 -7.73 4.56
N SER A 152 8.91 -8.35 5.60
CA SER A 152 8.36 -7.62 6.74
C SER A 152 9.46 -6.85 7.49
N ASP A 153 9.16 -5.62 7.89
CA ASP A 153 10.05 -4.84 8.74
C ASP A 153 10.03 -5.34 10.21
N TYR A 154 9.03 -6.13 10.60
CA TYR A 154 8.84 -6.60 11.98
C TYR A 154 9.78 -7.73 12.41
N ASP A 155 10.14 -8.66 11.50
CA ASP A 155 11.13 -9.70 11.77
C ASP A 155 12.53 -9.38 11.21
N ARG A 156 12.66 -8.28 10.48
CA ARG A 156 13.90 -7.87 9.83
C ARG A 156 15.12 -7.86 10.74
N ALA A 157 14.98 -7.43 11.99
CA ALA A 157 16.08 -7.44 12.95
C ALA A 157 16.57 -8.86 13.27
N CYS A 158 15.65 -9.84 13.36
CA CYS A 158 15.97 -11.24 13.58
C CYS A 158 16.66 -11.84 12.34
N ILE A 159 16.10 -11.61 11.16
CA ILE A 159 16.68 -12.10 9.89
C ILE A 159 18.07 -11.50 9.65
N ARG A 160 18.24 -10.20 9.91
CA ARG A 160 19.54 -9.55 9.83
C ARG A 160 20.56 -10.16 10.78
N GLN A 161 20.18 -10.53 12.00
CA GLN A 161 21.10 -11.18 12.94
C GLN A 161 21.58 -12.54 12.43
N ILE A 162 20.71 -13.31 11.78
CA ILE A 162 21.05 -14.59 11.13
C ILE A 162 22.01 -14.33 9.96
N ALA A 163 21.65 -13.39 9.07
CA ALA A 163 22.45 -12.98 7.93
C ALA A 163 23.86 -12.51 8.33
N ASP A 164 23.96 -11.64 9.34
CA ASP A 164 25.22 -11.15 9.89
C ASP A 164 26.05 -12.30 10.47
N THR A 165 25.42 -13.24 11.18
CA THR A 165 26.09 -14.42 11.74
C THR A 165 26.70 -15.30 10.65
N LEU A 166 25.92 -15.66 9.63
CA LEU A 166 26.37 -16.48 8.50
C LEU A 166 27.48 -15.78 7.70
N THR A 167 27.38 -14.46 7.55
CA THR A 167 28.40 -13.62 6.91
C THR A 167 29.71 -13.65 7.69
N VAL A 168 29.67 -13.43 9.01
CA VAL A 168 30.86 -13.45 9.88
C VAL A 168 31.51 -14.83 9.87
N GLN A 169 30.72 -15.90 10.00
CA GLN A 169 31.22 -17.28 9.92
C GLN A 169 32.00 -17.54 8.63
N GLY A 170 31.45 -17.11 7.49
CA GLY A 170 32.13 -17.27 6.21
C GLY A 170 33.40 -16.42 6.09
N GLN A 171 33.37 -15.18 6.57
CA GLN A 171 34.55 -14.31 6.58
C GLN A 171 35.69 -14.88 7.43
N GLU A 172 35.38 -15.43 8.61
CA GLU A 172 36.37 -16.07 9.49
C GLU A 172 37.00 -17.33 8.87
N ASN A 173 36.28 -18.01 7.96
CA ASN A 173 36.76 -19.19 7.23
C ASN A 173 37.28 -18.88 5.81
N ASN A 174 37.41 -17.60 5.45
CA ASN A 174 37.88 -17.13 4.14
C ASN A 174 36.99 -17.58 2.97
N TYR A 175 35.68 -17.74 3.20
CA TYR A 175 34.71 -18.00 2.14
C TYR A 175 34.61 -16.80 1.21
N THR A 176 34.51 -17.08 -0.08
CA THR A 176 34.10 -16.13 -1.10
C THR A 176 32.64 -15.70 -0.88
N GLN A 177 32.22 -14.61 -1.52
CA GLN A 177 30.83 -14.15 -1.46
C GLN A 177 29.85 -15.26 -1.92
N LYS A 178 30.23 -16.04 -2.93
CA LYS A 178 29.42 -17.17 -3.40
C LYS A 178 29.30 -18.26 -2.32
N GLU A 179 30.40 -18.63 -1.68
CA GLU A 179 30.39 -19.64 -0.61
C GLU A 179 29.61 -19.14 0.62
N ILE A 180 29.62 -17.85 0.92
CA ILE A 180 28.77 -17.26 1.96
C ILE A 180 27.28 -17.45 1.64
N ALA A 181 26.84 -17.19 0.40
CA ALA A 181 25.46 -17.48 -0.01
C ALA A 181 25.12 -18.97 0.08
N LEU A 182 26.02 -19.83 -0.39
CA LEU A 182 25.82 -21.29 -0.35
C LEU A 182 25.76 -21.81 1.10
N ASN A 183 26.53 -21.23 2.03
CA ASN A 183 26.44 -21.56 3.45
C ASN A 183 25.08 -21.16 4.03
N ALA A 184 24.55 -19.99 3.65
CA ALA A 184 23.21 -19.58 4.05
C ALA A 184 22.11 -20.50 3.48
N ILE A 185 22.27 -20.94 2.23
CA ILE A 185 21.38 -21.94 1.62
C ILE A 185 21.46 -23.27 2.36
N ALA A 186 22.66 -23.73 2.72
CA ALA A 186 22.86 -24.96 3.48
C ALA A 186 22.24 -24.89 4.88
N PHE A 187 22.29 -23.72 5.54
CA PHE A 187 21.57 -23.48 6.79
C PHE A 187 20.06 -23.69 6.61
N VAL A 188 19.46 -23.11 5.57
CA VAL A 188 18.01 -23.28 5.29
C VAL A 188 17.68 -24.72 4.95
N GLN A 189 18.48 -25.38 4.11
CA GLN A 189 18.32 -26.80 3.73
C GLN A 189 18.45 -27.76 4.93
N SER A 190 18.99 -27.31 6.06
CA SER A 190 19.06 -28.12 7.29
C SER A 190 17.74 -28.20 8.05
N ILE A 191 16.77 -27.34 7.72
CA ILE A 191 15.47 -27.29 8.36
C ILE A 191 14.60 -28.45 7.79
N PRO A 192 14.04 -29.32 8.66
CA PRO A 192 13.22 -30.44 8.22
C PRO A 192 12.03 -30.05 7.34
N TYR A 193 11.85 -30.77 6.24
CA TYR A 193 10.66 -30.62 5.40
C TYR A 193 9.40 -31.17 6.09
N ALA A 194 8.32 -30.40 6.12
CA ALA A 194 7.00 -30.85 6.55
C ALA A 194 5.89 -30.08 5.82
N SER A 195 5.00 -30.81 5.13
CA SER A 195 3.87 -30.21 4.41
C SER A 195 2.88 -29.52 5.35
N ASP A 196 2.26 -28.43 4.90
CA ASP A 196 1.21 -27.72 5.64
C ASP A 196 0.07 -28.60 6.13
N LEU A 197 -0.44 -29.47 5.26
CA LEU A 197 -1.54 -30.38 5.62
C LEU A 197 -1.20 -31.23 6.85
N SER A 198 0.07 -31.62 6.99
CA SER A 198 0.54 -32.45 8.10
C SER A 198 0.78 -31.66 9.39
N THR A 199 1.04 -30.36 9.31
CA THR A 199 1.50 -29.52 10.44
C THR A 199 0.41 -28.59 10.96
N THR A 200 -0.43 -28.04 10.08
CA THR A 200 -1.50 -27.09 10.42
C THR A 200 -2.90 -27.69 10.24
N GLY A 201 -3.02 -28.73 9.41
CA GLY A 201 -4.31 -29.29 8.99
C GLY A 201 -4.97 -28.53 7.83
N TYR A 202 -4.32 -27.50 7.29
CA TYR A 202 -4.69 -26.80 6.08
C TYR A 202 -3.78 -27.22 4.94
N ASP A 203 -4.29 -27.31 3.72
CA ASP A 203 -3.49 -27.73 2.56
C ASP A 203 -2.43 -26.69 2.16
N GLU A 204 -2.61 -25.43 2.58
CA GLU A 204 -1.76 -24.28 2.23
C GLU A 204 -1.75 -23.24 3.37
N TYR A 205 -0.58 -22.96 3.93
CA TYR A 205 -0.27 -22.03 5.03
C TYR A 205 1.19 -21.55 4.89
N PRO A 206 1.47 -20.54 4.02
CA PRO A 206 2.83 -20.03 3.86
C PRO A 206 3.30 -19.36 5.14
N ARG A 207 4.37 -19.82 5.76
CA ARG A 207 4.93 -19.29 7.01
C ARG A 207 5.78 -18.06 6.75
N TYR A 208 5.69 -17.09 7.66
CA TYR A 208 6.70 -16.03 7.74
C TYR A 208 8.04 -16.61 8.22
N PRO A 209 9.19 -15.97 7.88
CA PRO A 209 10.52 -16.45 8.26
C PRO A 209 10.66 -16.84 9.74
N VAL A 210 10.15 -16.01 10.67
CA VAL A 210 10.19 -16.33 12.10
C VAL A 210 9.26 -17.48 12.51
N GLU A 211 8.15 -17.71 11.82
CA GLU A 211 7.33 -18.91 12.06
C GLU A 211 8.12 -20.18 11.68
N THR A 212 8.73 -20.21 10.49
CA THR A 212 9.58 -21.34 10.03
C THR A 212 10.70 -21.63 11.01
N LEU A 213 11.35 -20.60 11.56
CA LEU A 213 12.44 -20.75 12.51
C LEU A 213 11.97 -21.25 13.89
N VAL A 214 10.83 -20.78 14.40
CA VAL A 214 10.28 -21.23 15.69
C VAL A 214 9.71 -22.65 15.58
N ASP A 215 8.94 -22.93 14.52
CA ASP A 215 8.33 -24.24 14.28
C ASP A 215 9.43 -25.29 14.01
N GLY A 216 10.53 -24.87 13.37
CA GLY A 216 11.68 -25.73 13.07
C GLY A 216 11.41 -26.72 11.94
N TYR A 217 10.46 -26.40 11.07
CA TYR A 217 10.11 -27.12 9.85
C TYR A 217 9.34 -26.19 8.89
N GLY A 218 9.21 -26.61 7.64
CA GLY A 218 8.39 -25.95 6.62
C GLY A 218 8.38 -26.76 5.33
N ASP A 219 7.61 -26.35 4.33
CA ASP A 219 7.65 -26.94 2.99
C ASP A 219 8.36 -26.02 1.98
N CYS A 220 8.01 -26.12 0.69
CA CYS A 220 8.80 -25.52 -0.38
C CYS A 220 8.74 -23.99 -0.36
N GLU A 221 7.56 -23.41 -0.14
CA GLU A 221 7.37 -21.97 -0.01
C GLU A 221 8.05 -21.42 1.24
N ASP A 222 7.91 -22.07 2.39
CA ASP A 222 8.47 -21.62 3.66
C ASP A 222 10.00 -21.53 3.60
N SER A 223 10.60 -22.57 3.01
CA SER A 223 12.05 -22.66 2.84
C SER A 223 12.55 -21.61 1.84
N ALA A 224 11.82 -21.39 0.74
CA ALA A 224 12.16 -20.38 -0.26
C ALA A 224 12.03 -18.96 0.31
N ILE A 225 10.96 -18.67 1.06
CA ILE A 225 10.71 -17.39 1.75
C ILE A 225 11.83 -17.09 2.75
N LEU A 226 12.18 -18.04 3.62
CA LEU A 226 13.26 -17.86 4.60
C LEU A 226 14.62 -17.66 3.92
N GLY A 227 14.93 -18.46 2.90
CA GLY A 227 16.15 -18.33 2.12
C GLY A 227 16.25 -16.98 1.40
N ALA A 228 15.15 -16.52 0.81
CA ALA A 228 15.08 -15.21 0.17
C ALA A 228 15.28 -14.07 1.18
N ALA A 229 14.64 -14.13 2.34
CA ALA A 229 14.76 -13.11 3.39
C ALA A 229 16.23 -12.98 3.86
N ILE A 230 16.89 -14.10 4.16
CA ILE A 230 18.29 -14.11 4.62
C ILE A 230 19.23 -13.59 3.53
N LEU A 231 19.16 -14.13 2.31
CA LEU A 231 20.06 -13.73 1.23
C LEU A 231 19.85 -12.26 0.81
N ASN A 232 18.61 -11.78 0.82
CA ASN A 232 18.28 -10.38 0.56
C ASN A 232 18.91 -9.46 1.62
N GLU A 233 18.84 -9.80 2.90
CA GLU A 233 19.51 -9.05 3.98
C GLU A 233 21.03 -9.09 3.88
N MET A 234 21.61 -10.18 3.36
CA MET A 234 23.05 -10.27 3.04
C MET A 234 23.45 -9.43 1.80
N GLY A 235 22.49 -8.82 1.11
CA GLY A 235 22.71 -7.99 -0.08
C GLY A 235 22.83 -8.78 -1.40
N PHE A 236 22.43 -10.05 -1.42
CA PHE A 236 22.27 -10.77 -2.67
C PHE A 236 20.95 -10.40 -3.32
N GLU A 237 20.97 -10.23 -4.64
CA GLU A 237 19.75 -10.05 -5.41
C GLU A 237 19.10 -11.42 -5.62
N VAL A 238 17.88 -11.57 -5.13
CA VAL A 238 17.10 -12.81 -5.20
C VAL A 238 15.66 -12.55 -5.63
N ALA A 239 14.94 -13.62 -5.95
CA ALA A 239 13.50 -13.62 -6.24
C ALA A 239 12.90 -14.95 -5.76
N LEU A 240 11.59 -14.99 -5.51
CA LEU A 240 10.88 -16.27 -5.37
C LEU A 240 10.43 -16.75 -6.75
N LEU A 241 10.57 -18.04 -6.99
CA LEU A 241 10.20 -18.70 -8.24
C LEU A 241 9.03 -19.64 -7.95
N GLU A 242 7.84 -19.23 -8.34
CA GLU A 242 6.63 -20.05 -8.18
C GLU A 242 6.38 -20.88 -9.45
N PHE A 243 6.15 -22.16 -9.25
CA PHE A 243 5.74 -23.13 -10.27
C PHE A 243 4.44 -23.81 -9.83
N PRO A 244 3.76 -24.55 -10.73
CA PRO A 244 2.63 -25.38 -10.34
C PRO A 244 3.02 -26.38 -9.23
N HIS A 245 2.47 -26.19 -8.03
CA HIS A 245 2.70 -27.03 -6.84
C HIS A 245 4.16 -27.06 -6.33
N HIS A 246 4.97 -26.06 -6.66
CA HIS A 246 6.35 -25.98 -6.16
C HIS A 246 6.80 -24.53 -6.06
N MET A 247 7.63 -24.23 -5.06
CA MET A 247 8.32 -22.95 -4.95
C MET A 247 9.80 -23.16 -4.72
N ALA A 248 10.61 -22.31 -5.34
CA ALA A 248 12.05 -22.33 -5.17
C ALA A 248 12.58 -20.90 -5.03
N LEU A 249 13.84 -20.82 -4.62
CA LEU A 249 14.57 -19.56 -4.56
C LEU A 249 15.29 -19.31 -5.90
N GLY A 250 15.29 -18.07 -6.37
CA GLY A 250 16.05 -17.61 -7.52
C GLY A 250 17.21 -16.73 -7.06
N LEU A 251 18.45 -17.13 -7.32
CA LEU A 251 19.63 -16.32 -7.04
C LEU A 251 20.08 -15.61 -8.32
N LYS A 252 20.25 -14.28 -8.29
CA LYS A 252 20.62 -13.53 -9.50
C LYS A 252 21.91 -14.07 -10.13
N SER A 253 21.85 -14.25 -11.44
CA SER A 253 22.94 -14.70 -12.30
C SER A 253 23.40 -13.56 -13.21
N ASP A 254 24.64 -13.63 -13.66
CA ASP A 254 25.14 -12.76 -14.73
C ASP A 254 24.64 -13.16 -16.14
N GLY A 255 23.81 -14.21 -16.22
CA GLY A 255 23.23 -14.72 -17.47
C GLY A 255 24.22 -15.48 -18.35
N THR A 256 25.44 -15.74 -17.87
CA THR A 256 26.47 -16.46 -18.65
C THR A 256 26.27 -17.98 -18.63
N LYS A 257 25.47 -18.47 -17.67
CA LYS A 257 25.15 -19.88 -17.52
C LYS A 257 24.03 -20.31 -18.46
N THR A 258 24.12 -21.54 -18.95
CA THR A 258 23.25 -22.10 -20.00
C THR A 258 21.81 -22.37 -19.58
N LYS A 259 21.53 -22.42 -18.27
CA LYS A 259 20.18 -22.61 -17.71
C LYS A 259 19.94 -21.58 -16.62
N THR A 260 19.30 -20.48 -16.99
CA THR A 260 18.79 -19.46 -16.06
C THR A 260 17.32 -19.21 -16.35
N ILE A 261 16.58 -18.85 -15.31
CA ILE A 261 15.19 -18.41 -15.39
C ILE A 261 15.21 -16.88 -15.52
N SER A 262 14.39 -16.30 -16.39
CA SER A 262 14.48 -14.88 -16.71
C SER A 262 13.11 -14.23 -16.86
N ASP A 263 12.98 -13.00 -16.36
CA ASP A 263 11.85 -12.10 -16.60
C ASP A 263 12.07 -11.19 -17.84
N GLY A 264 13.14 -11.45 -18.62
CA GLY A 264 13.57 -10.65 -19.76
C GLY A 264 14.58 -9.54 -19.43
N THR A 265 14.70 -9.14 -18.16
CA THR A 265 15.63 -8.10 -17.68
C THR A 265 16.69 -8.69 -16.75
N HIS A 266 16.28 -9.60 -15.88
CA HIS A 266 17.08 -10.30 -14.90
C HIS A 266 17.18 -11.77 -15.25
N HIS A 267 18.25 -12.39 -14.79
CA HIS A 267 18.49 -13.82 -14.90
C HIS A 267 18.71 -14.39 -13.50
N TYR A 268 18.12 -15.53 -13.22
CA TYR A 268 18.18 -16.20 -11.92
C TYR A 268 18.62 -17.65 -12.11
N GLU A 269 19.50 -18.12 -11.23
CA GLU A 269 19.78 -19.54 -11.05
C GLU A 269 18.75 -20.11 -10.09
N TYR A 270 18.20 -21.28 -10.44
CA TYR A 270 17.31 -22.04 -9.58
C TYR A 270 18.08 -22.53 -8.34
N VAL A 271 17.50 -22.39 -7.16
CA VAL A 271 18.04 -22.89 -5.90
C VAL A 271 16.96 -23.73 -5.21
N GLU A 272 17.21 -25.03 -5.10
CA GLU A 272 16.38 -25.91 -4.28
C GLU A 272 16.70 -25.72 -2.81
N THR A 273 15.73 -25.24 -2.02
CA THR A 273 15.93 -24.98 -0.59
C THR A 273 15.48 -26.13 0.31
N THR A 274 14.78 -27.14 -0.23
CA THR A 274 14.21 -28.24 0.56
C THR A 274 15.10 -29.47 0.69
N THR A 275 16.14 -29.58 -0.13
CA THR A 275 17.11 -30.68 -0.12
C THR A 275 18.47 -30.22 -0.64
N THR A 276 19.53 -30.95 -0.28
CA THR A 276 20.91 -30.75 -0.76
C THR A 276 21.22 -31.55 -2.04
N ASP A 277 20.25 -32.27 -2.60
CA ASP A 277 20.43 -33.15 -3.76
C ASP A 277 20.68 -32.40 -5.09
N PHE A 278 20.45 -31.09 -5.12
CA PHE A 278 20.58 -30.26 -6.32
C PHE A 278 21.59 -29.14 -6.11
N GLU A 279 22.51 -28.98 -7.07
CA GLU A 279 23.41 -27.83 -7.07
C GLU A 279 22.68 -26.54 -7.47
N VAL A 280 23.21 -25.38 -7.07
CA VAL A 280 22.69 -24.09 -7.56
C VAL A 280 22.77 -24.01 -9.08
N GLY A 281 21.64 -23.71 -9.71
CA GLY A 281 21.45 -23.71 -11.16
C GLY A 281 20.96 -25.04 -11.74
N GLU A 282 20.91 -26.10 -10.93
CA GLU A 282 20.32 -27.38 -11.31
C GLU A 282 18.81 -27.36 -11.08
N ILE A 283 18.05 -27.59 -12.14
CA ILE A 283 16.58 -27.62 -12.10
C ILE A 283 16.12 -29.08 -12.04
N PRO A 284 15.34 -29.49 -11.02
CA PRO A 284 14.78 -30.82 -10.93
C PRO A 284 13.93 -31.19 -12.15
N SER A 285 13.98 -32.45 -12.58
CA SER A 285 13.29 -32.89 -13.81
C SER A 285 11.76 -32.79 -13.78
N ASN A 286 11.17 -32.67 -12.59
CA ASN A 286 9.74 -32.50 -12.35
C ASN A 286 9.30 -31.02 -12.32
N VAL A 287 10.21 -30.07 -12.41
CA VAL A 287 9.91 -28.63 -12.45
C VAL A 287 9.78 -28.18 -13.91
N ASP A 288 8.62 -27.66 -14.27
CA ASP A 288 8.35 -27.08 -15.59
C ASP A 288 8.65 -25.58 -15.59
N ILE A 289 9.82 -25.20 -16.11
CA ILE A 289 10.28 -23.81 -16.11
C ILE A 289 9.46 -22.88 -17.01
N ASP A 290 8.70 -23.42 -17.96
CA ASP A 290 7.87 -22.61 -18.85
C ASP A 290 6.63 -22.06 -18.12
N GLN A 291 6.34 -22.54 -16.91
CA GLN A 291 5.21 -22.13 -16.07
C GLN A 291 5.65 -21.33 -14.83
N VAL A 292 6.84 -20.73 -14.86
CA VAL A 292 7.35 -19.95 -13.75
C VAL A 292 6.66 -18.60 -13.63
N THR A 293 6.30 -18.22 -12.41
CA THR A 293 6.02 -16.84 -12.01
C THR A 293 7.18 -16.36 -11.14
N ILE A 294 7.79 -15.23 -11.51
CA ILE A 294 8.94 -14.65 -10.81
C ILE A 294 8.42 -13.53 -9.92
N HIS A 295 8.66 -13.65 -8.61
CA HIS A 295 8.28 -12.67 -7.60
C HIS A 295 9.52 -11.92 -7.11
N PRO A 296 9.75 -10.68 -7.59
CA PRO A 296 10.94 -9.91 -7.20
C PRO A 296 10.85 -9.43 -5.75
N MET A 297 12.00 -9.32 -5.08
CA MET A 297 12.08 -8.90 -3.67
C MET A 297 11.89 -7.39 -3.48
N VAL A 298 10.66 -6.91 -3.68
CA VAL A 298 10.27 -5.51 -3.54
C VAL A 298 9.15 -5.39 -2.51
N GLN A 299 9.34 -4.57 -1.49
CA GLN A 299 8.28 -4.25 -0.53
C GLN A 299 7.16 -3.49 -1.24
N VAL A 300 5.93 -3.96 -1.06
CA VAL A 300 4.73 -3.31 -1.60
C VAL A 300 3.80 -2.96 -0.44
N PRO A 301 3.75 -1.68 -0.01
CA PRO A 301 2.77 -1.21 0.94
C PRO A 301 1.34 -1.48 0.41
N LYS A 302 0.44 -1.89 1.29
CA LYS A 302 -0.92 -2.29 0.91
C LYS A 302 -1.93 -1.56 1.76
N MET A 303 -2.45 -0.45 1.24
CA MET A 303 -3.38 0.37 1.98
C MET A 303 -4.75 -0.29 2.13
N SER A 304 -5.37 -0.04 3.26
CA SER A 304 -6.78 -0.32 3.51
C SER A 304 -7.39 0.87 4.22
N ALA A 305 -8.69 1.08 4.01
CA ALA A 305 -9.41 2.17 4.64
C ALA A 305 -10.80 1.75 5.08
N THR A 306 -11.35 2.49 6.03
CA THR A 306 -12.78 2.56 6.31
C THR A 306 -13.33 3.90 5.84
N LEU A 307 -14.63 3.94 5.53
CA LEU A 307 -15.33 5.18 5.24
C LEU A 307 -16.63 5.19 6.03
N THR A 308 -16.75 6.14 6.96
CA THR A 308 -17.97 6.38 7.73
C THR A 308 -18.51 7.77 7.41
N TYR A 309 -19.83 7.91 7.43
CA TYR A 309 -20.50 9.17 7.12
C TYR A 309 -21.75 9.33 7.97
N LYS A 310 -22.06 10.57 8.36
CA LYS A 310 -23.29 10.91 9.06
C LYS A 310 -23.76 12.32 8.68
N PRO A 311 -25.08 12.52 8.44
CA PRO A 311 -25.60 13.87 8.22
C PRO A 311 -25.44 14.69 9.51
N VAL A 312 -24.98 15.94 9.37
CA VAL A 312 -24.73 16.86 10.48
C VAL A 312 -25.47 18.19 10.34
N ALA A 313 -25.83 18.60 9.13
CA ALA A 313 -26.65 19.77 8.85
C ALA A 313 -27.34 19.63 7.49
N PHE A 314 -28.30 20.51 7.20
CA PHE A 314 -28.92 20.63 5.88
C PHE A 314 -29.40 22.06 5.64
N ASP A 315 -29.53 22.43 4.37
CA ASP A 315 -30.20 23.65 3.92
C ASP A 315 -31.13 23.34 2.73
N LEU A 316 -31.50 24.36 1.96
CA LEU A 316 -32.39 24.21 0.81
C LEU A 316 -31.72 23.49 -0.37
N GLU A 317 -30.41 23.55 -0.48
CA GLU A 317 -29.62 23.06 -1.61
C GLU A 317 -28.80 21.81 -1.25
N PHE A 318 -28.39 21.65 0.02
CA PHE A 318 -27.44 20.61 0.43
C PHE A 318 -27.82 19.87 1.72
N VAL A 319 -27.38 18.61 1.81
CA VAL A 319 -27.16 17.91 3.08
C VAL A 319 -25.66 17.85 3.34
N TYR A 320 -25.26 18.21 4.55
CA TYR A 320 -23.86 18.20 4.97
C TYR A 320 -23.58 16.91 5.75
N TYR A 321 -22.60 16.14 5.29
CA TYR A 321 -22.18 14.89 5.91
C TYR A 321 -20.80 15.06 6.54
N LYS A 322 -20.67 14.78 7.84
CA LYS A 322 -19.36 14.52 8.42
C LYS A 322 -18.91 13.15 7.93
N VAL A 323 -17.74 13.10 7.31
CA VAL A 323 -17.10 11.89 6.82
C VAL A 323 -15.81 11.66 7.59
N GLU A 324 -15.53 10.40 7.91
CA GLU A 324 -14.39 9.99 8.72
C GLU A 324 -13.81 8.70 8.12
N ALA A 325 -12.49 8.62 8.02
CA ALA A 325 -11.78 7.47 7.46
C ALA A 325 -10.61 7.07 8.37
N ASP A 326 -10.55 5.79 8.72
CA ASP A 326 -9.37 5.17 9.31
C ASP A 326 -8.57 4.50 8.19
N LEU A 327 -7.28 4.77 8.13
CA LEU A 327 -6.35 4.22 7.14
C LEU A 327 -5.37 3.29 7.83
N LYS A 328 -4.98 2.21 7.15
CA LYS A 328 -3.92 1.32 7.62
C LYS A 328 -3.10 0.77 6.46
N ASN A 329 -1.77 0.86 6.57
CA ASN A 329 -0.87 0.09 5.73
C ASN A 329 -0.82 -1.36 6.26
N LYS A 330 -1.30 -2.33 5.47
CA LYS A 330 -1.33 -3.75 5.84
C LYS A 330 -0.20 -4.56 5.20
N GLY A 331 0.53 -3.96 4.27
CA GLY A 331 1.67 -4.58 3.58
C GLY A 331 3.00 -4.10 4.17
N PRO A 332 4.11 -4.77 3.85
CA PRO A 332 5.43 -4.35 4.30
C PRO A 332 5.89 -3.07 3.57
N GLY A 333 6.90 -2.42 4.14
CA GLY A 333 7.48 -1.20 3.60
C GLY A 333 6.69 0.07 3.90
N LEU A 334 7.24 1.20 3.45
CA LEU A 334 6.75 2.54 3.73
C LEU A 334 5.74 3.00 2.68
N ALA A 335 4.49 3.24 3.08
CA ALA A 335 3.53 3.98 2.27
C ALA A 335 3.89 5.47 2.34
N GLU A 336 4.38 6.04 1.24
CA GLU A 336 4.89 7.41 1.20
C GLU A 336 3.82 8.40 0.73
N ASN A 337 3.81 9.58 1.36
CA ASN A 337 2.96 10.72 1.00
C ASN A 337 1.46 10.36 0.90
N VAL A 338 0.98 9.55 1.85
CA VAL A 338 -0.42 9.09 1.89
C VAL A 338 -1.35 10.29 2.01
N CYS A 339 -2.37 10.32 1.16
CA CYS A 339 -3.42 11.33 1.12
C CYS A 339 -4.81 10.67 1.09
N ALA A 340 -5.76 11.27 1.80
CA ALA A 340 -7.17 10.89 1.78
C ALA A 340 -7.97 11.92 0.96
N HIS A 341 -8.39 11.53 -0.23
CA HIS A 341 -9.18 12.35 -1.14
C HIS A 341 -10.68 12.10 -0.95
N PHE A 342 -11.39 13.04 -0.33
CA PHE A 342 -12.84 12.94 -0.14
C PHE A 342 -13.59 13.72 -1.23
N PHE A 343 -14.59 13.08 -1.82
CA PHE A 343 -15.40 13.70 -2.88
C PHE A 343 -16.83 13.16 -2.91
N VAL A 344 -17.70 13.90 -3.60
CA VAL A 344 -19.08 13.50 -3.88
C VAL A 344 -19.20 13.20 -5.36
N GLU A 345 -19.71 12.03 -5.69
CA GLU A 345 -20.07 11.65 -7.05
C GLU A 345 -21.57 11.83 -7.24
N VAL A 346 -21.98 12.65 -8.18
CA VAL A 346 -23.38 12.83 -8.61
C VAL A 346 -23.59 12.13 -9.95
N ASN A 347 -24.84 11.79 -10.28
CA ASN A 347 -25.16 11.03 -11.49
C ASN A 347 -24.25 9.79 -11.61
N PRO A 348 -24.38 8.79 -10.73
CA PRO A 348 -23.39 7.72 -10.58
C PRO A 348 -23.13 6.92 -11.87
N ASP A 349 -24.07 6.91 -12.81
CA ASP A 349 -23.89 6.33 -14.15
C ASP A 349 -22.83 7.06 -15.00
N SER A 350 -22.59 8.34 -14.72
CA SER A 350 -21.64 9.21 -15.40
C SER A 350 -20.34 9.43 -14.63
N GLY A 351 -20.34 9.22 -13.30
CA GLY A 351 -19.18 9.43 -12.44
C GLY A 351 -18.79 10.90 -12.25
N GLU A 352 -19.73 11.83 -12.37
CA GLU A 352 -19.49 13.26 -12.26
C GLU A 352 -19.11 13.64 -10.82
N ILE A 353 -17.97 14.30 -10.63
CA ILE A 353 -17.52 14.76 -9.31
C ILE A 353 -18.10 16.15 -9.01
N TYR A 354 -18.75 16.29 -7.85
CA TYR A 354 -19.33 17.55 -7.39
C TYR A 354 -18.36 18.30 -6.45
N PRO A 355 -17.93 19.53 -6.79
CA PRO A 355 -16.95 20.27 -6.00
C PRO A 355 -17.55 20.98 -4.76
N PRO A 356 -16.75 21.24 -3.70
CA PRO A 356 -15.31 21.01 -3.64
C PRO A 356 -14.97 19.59 -3.21
N ASP A 357 -13.90 19.08 -3.81
CA ASP A 357 -13.10 17.94 -3.38
C ASP A 357 -11.76 18.43 -2.82
N PHE A 358 -11.15 17.67 -1.93
CA PHE A 358 -9.86 18.03 -1.35
C PHE A 358 -9.11 16.81 -0.83
N ASP A 359 -7.79 16.90 -0.89
CA ASP A 359 -6.87 15.97 -0.26
C ASP A 359 -6.59 16.38 1.18
N ILE A 360 -6.66 15.42 2.09
CA ILE A 360 -6.10 15.53 3.44
C ILE A 360 -4.80 14.74 3.45
N ALA A 361 -3.67 15.44 3.61
CA ALA A 361 -2.36 14.80 3.75
C ALA A 361 -2.28 14.06 5.10
N ILE A 362 -1.91 12.78 5.04
CA ILE A 362 -1.68 11.91 6.21
C ILE A 362 -0.18 11.78 6.49
N GLY A 363 0.65 11.84 5.44
CA GLY A 363 2.10 11.67 5.53
C GLY A 363 2.50 10.22 5.29
N ASN A 364 3.64 9.80 5.84
CA ASN A 364 4.16 8.45 5.64
C ASN A 364 3.58 7.48 6.66
N LEU A 365 3.23 6.27 6.22
CA LEU A 365 2.77 5.19 7.09
C LEU A 365 3.69 3.96 6.92
N SER A 366 4.41 3.59 7.97
CA SER A 366 5.20 2.35 8.02
C SER A 366 4.30 1.11 7.88
N GLU A 367 4.89 -0.08 7.77
CA GLU A 367 4.14 -1.34 7.92
C GLU A 367 3.30 -1.29 9.20
N ASP A 368 2.03 -1.70 9.09
CA ASP A 368 0.99 -1.61 10.13
C ASP A 368 0.66 -0.21 10.67
N GLY A 369 1.31 0.84 10.14
CA GLY A 369 1.04 2.23 10.45
C GLY A 369 -0.40 2.63 10.12
N THR A 370 -0.98 3.46 10.98
CA THR A 370 -2.36 3.92 10.84
C THR A 370 -2.44 5.43 10.64
N GLY A 371 -3.46 5.84 9.90
CA GLY A 371 -3.81 7.23 9.67
C GLY A 371 -5.28 7.48 9.94
N TYR A 372 -5.65 8.75 10.12
CA TYR A 372 -7.04 9.15 10.28
C TYR A 372 -7.29 10.46 9.53
N ALA A 373 -8.43 10.54 8.85
CA ALA A 373 -8.86 11.72 8.14
C ALA A 373 -10.34 11.99 8.40
N SER A 374 -10.72 13.26 8.56
CA SER A 374 -12.12 13.64 8.69
C SER A 374 -12.38 15.03 8.13
N THR A 375 -13.58 15.19 7.57
CA THR A 375 -14.05 16.46 7.03
C THR A 375 -15.57 16.48 6.92
N THR A 376 -16.13 17.58 6.41
CA THR A 376 -17.55 17.70 6.07
C THR A 376 -17.69 17.89 4.56
N LEU A 377 -18.47 17.03 3.92
CA LEU A 377 -18.84 17.16 2.51
C LEU A 377 -20.26 17.71 2.40
N ARG A 378 -20.52 18.52 1.38
CA ARG A 378 -21.88 18.94 1.01
C ARG A 378 -22.36 18.09 -0.17
N VAL A 379 -23.54 17.49 -0.02
CA VAL A 379 -24.17 16.66 -1.04
C VAL A 379 -25.40 17.39 -1.57
N PRO A 380 -25.52 17.64 -2.88
CA PRO A 380 -26.67 18.36 -3.43
C PRO A 380 -27.96 17.55 -3.26
N ARG A 381 -29.04 18.26 -2.92
CA ARG A 381 -30.36 17.66 -2.73
C ARG A 381 -31.05 17.43 -4.07
N GLY A 382 -31.83 16.35 -4.14
CA GLY A 382 -32.61 15.98 -5.33
C GLY A 382 -31.80 15.31 -6.44
N GLU A 383 -30.51 15.05 -6.22
CA GLU A 383 -29.63 14.30 -7.12
C GLU A 383 -29.30 12.94 -6.50
N GLU A 384 -29.11 11.91 -7.32
CA GLU A 384 -28.51 10.66 -6.85
C GLU A 384 -27.01 10.90 -6.63
N ALA A 385 -26.55 10.68 -5.39
CA ALA A 385 -25.17 10.96 -5.02
C ALA A 385 -24.54 9.83 -4.20
N LYS A 386 -23.21 9.69 -4.30
CA LYS A 386 -22.39 8.83 -3.44
C LYS A 386 -21.30 9.66 -2.80
N ILE A 387 -21.02 9.38 -1.53
CA ILE A 387 -19.78 9.85 -0.88
C ILE A 387 -18.68 8.87 -1.23
N ALA A 388 -17.51 9.38 -1.57
CA ALA A 388 -16.37 8.57 -1.94
C ALA A 388 -15.09 9.04 -1.23
N LEU A 389 -14.17 8.08 -1.07
CA LEU A 389 -12.82 8.27 -0.57
C LEU A 389 -11.87 7.58 -1.53
N THR A 390 -10.85 8.28 -2.02
CA THR A 390 -9.68 7.66 -2.64
C THR A 390 -8.47 7.88 -1.74
N VAL A 391 -7.86 6.79 -1.29
CA VAL A 391 -6.56 6.82 -0.61
C VAL A 391 -5.48 6.64 -1.66
N HIS A 392 -4.56 7.59 -1.76
CA HIS A 392 -3.47 7.57 -2.74
C HIS A 392 -2.14 7.99 -2.11
N GLY A 393 -1.04 7.68 -2.77
CA GLY A 393 0.33 7.99 -2.36
C GLY A 393 1.33 7.49 -3.40
N ASP A 394 2.62 7.60 -3.10
CA ASP A 394 3.67 7.44 -4.11
C ASP A 394 4.10 5.97 -4.34
N THR A 395 3.88 5.10 -3.35
CA THR A 395 4.48 3.76 -3.31
C THR A 395 3.47 2.61 -3.31
N PHE A 396 2.18 2.88 -3.51
CA PHE A 396 1.13 1.86 -3.53
C PHE A 396 0.00 2.22 -4.48
N ASP A 397 -0.76 1.20 -4.91
CA ASP A 397 -1.92 1.40 -5.76
C ASP A 397 -3.09 2.06 -4.98
N PRO A 398 -3.74 3.10 -5.54
CA PRO A 398 -4.82 3.78 -4.84
C PRO A 398 -6.00 2.88 -4.48
N VAL A 399 -6.60 3.12 -3.31
CA VAL A 399 -7.77 2.40 -2.82
C VAL A 399 -8.97 3.33 -2.81
N THR A 400 -10.03 2.97 -3.54
CA THR A 400 -11.27 3.75 -3.61
C THR A 400 -12.41 3.04 -2.89
N LEU A 401 -13.09 3.77 -2.00
CA LEU A 401 -14.34 3.37 -1.36
C LEU A 401 -15.45 4.31 -1.78
N LYS A 402 -16.65 3.77 -2.03
CA LYS A 402 -17.86 4.55 -2.33
C LYS A 402 -19.00 4.03 -1.46
N THR A 403 -19.86 4.94 -1.01
CA THR A 403 -21.10 4.56 -0.33
C THR A 403 -22.12 3.97 -1.32
N GLU A 404 -23.18 3.40 -0.77
CA GLU A 404 -24.43 3.25 -1.52
C GLU A 404 -24.96 4.62 -1.96
N ILE A 405 -25.89 4.62 -2.91
CA ILE A 405 -26.56 5.85 -3.34
C ILE A 405 -27.30 6.44 -2.13
N LEU A 406 -27.00 7.70 -1.86
CA LEU A 406 -27.69 8.50 -0.87
C LEU A 406 -29.04 8.90 -1.45
N HIS A 407 -30.11 8.42 -0.81
CA HIS A 407 -31.47 8.88 -1.08
C HIS A 407 -31.81 9.94 -0.03
N ASP A 408 -31.98 11.18 -0.49
CA ASP A 408 -32.53 12.25 0.33
C ASP A 408 -34.04 12.33 0.04
N ASP A 409 -34.86 11.99 1.04
CA ASP A 409 -36.34 12.06 0.98
C ASP A 409 -36.87 13.49 1.19
#